data_AF-A0A2M8L968-F1
#
_entry.id   AF-A0A2M8L968-F1
#
_cell.length_a   1.000
_cell.length_b   1.000
_cell.length_c   1.000
_cell.angle_alpha   90.00
_cell.angle_beta   90.00
_cell.angle_gamma   90.00
#
_symmetry.space_group_name_H-M   'P 1'
#
loop_
_entity.id
_entity.type
_entity.pdbx_description
1 polymer ?
#
loop_
_entity_poly.entity_id
_entity_poly.type
_entity_poly.pdbx_seq_one_letter_code
_entity_poly.pdbx_strand_id
1 'polypeptide(L)'
;MQNKQMNKKPTQYEDVNSIVLLLLHKSQEILGENLLALYLHGSLATGEFNQENGSDIDFIIVLNTEVSDETIEKIREMLGELAQHNPKLSKKLEGSYVPKDWLKSNEPSEKVRPYINGGGLNLYPYGYEWVCQVPIFLDNFF
;
A
#
# COMPACT_ATOMS: atom_id res chain seq x y z
N MET A 1 21.56 -5.74 12.72
CA MET A 1 20.62 -5.14 13.68
C MET A 1 19.23 -5.65 13.31
N GLN A 2 18.66 -6.60 14.07
CA GLN A 2 17.34 -7.15 13.76
C GLN A 2 16.27 -6.08 14.01
N ASN A 3 15.48 -5.79 12.97
CA ASN A 3 14.53 -4.68 12.90
C ASN A 3 13.44 -4.80 13.98
N LYS A 4 13.38 -3.80 14.88
CA LYS A 4 12.37 -3.64 15.93
C LYS A 4 10.92 -3.58 15.38
N GLN A 5 10.74 -3.42 14.06
CA GLN A 5 9.45 -3.42 13.37
C GLN A 5 8.85 -4.81 13.15
N MET A 6 9.64 -5.89 13.07
CA MET A 6 9.11 -7.23 12.74
C MET A 6 8.32 -7.91 13.87
N ASN A 7 8.36 -7.36 15.10
CA ASN A 7 7.63 -7.91 16.25
C ASN A 7 6.28 -7.24 16.52
N LYS A 8 5.86 -6.27 15.69
CA LYS A 8 4.51 -5.70 15.77
C LYS A 8 3.60 -6.40 14.76
N LYS A 9 2.58 -7.09 15.27
CA LYS A 9 1.46 -7.58 14.47
C LYS A 9 0.52 -6.40 14.16
N PRO A 10 0.41 -5.94 12.90
CA PRO A 10 -0.41 -4.77 12.58
C PRO A 10 -1.90 -4.99 12.82
N THR A 11 -2.35 -6.25 12.76
CA THR A 11 -3.76 -6.64 12.88
C THR A 11 -3.90 -7.89 13.77
N GLN A 12 -5.14 -8.26 14.12
CA GLN A 12 -5.43 -9.53 14.80
C GLN A 12 -5.39 -10.75 13.87
N TYR A 13 -5.35 -10.56 12.55
CA TYR A 13 -5.42 -11.62 11.54
C TYR A 13 -4.01 -12.03 11.12
N GLU A 14 -3.59 -13.26 11.45
CA GLU A 14 -2.22 -13.70 11.21
C GLU A 14 -1.86 -13.75 9.71
N ASP A 15 -2.79 -14.22 8.87
CA ASP A 15 -2.56 -14.30 7.42
C ASP A 15 -2.42 -12.91 6.78
N VAL A 16 -3.19 -11.93 7.26
CA VAL A 16 -3.10 -10.53 6.84
C VAL A 16 -1.76 -9.94 7.28
N ASN A 17 -1.35 -10.17 8.54
CA ASN A 17 -0.05 -9.74 9.03
C ASN A 17 1.09 -10.31 8.18
N SER A 18 1.00 -11.60 7.83
CA SER A 18 2.01 -12.29 7.02
C SER A 18 2.18 -11.64 5.64
N ILE A 19 1.09 -11.41 4.90
CA ILE A 19 1.17 -10.79 3.58
C ILE A 19 1.54 -9.30 3.64
N VAL A 20 1.06 -8.55 4.63
CA VAL A 20 1.39 -7.12 4.81
C VAL A 20 2.86 -6.94 5.18
N LEU A 21 3.41 -7.78 6.06
CA LEU A 21 4.83 -7.73 6.41
C LEU A 21 5.72 -8.11 5.22
N LEU A 22 5.30 -9.09 4.41
CA LEU A 22 6.00 -9.41 3.16
C LEU A 22 5.95 -8.23 2.17
N LEU A 23 4.78 -7.61 1.98
CA LEU A 23 4.62 -6.40 1.16
C LEU A 23 5.53 -5.28 1.64
N LEU A 24 5.57 -5.00 2.96
CA LEU A 24 6.42 -3.98 3.54
C LEU A 24 7.90 -4.28 3.30
N HIS A 25 8.35 -5.51 3.57
CA HIS A 25 9.74 -5.91 3.39
C HIS A 25 10.17 -5.75 1.93
N LYS A 26 9.39 -6.26 0.99
CA LYS A 26 9.67 -6.15 -0.44
C LYS A 26 9.64 -4.71 -0.93
N SER A 27 8.70 -3.91 -0.42
CA SER A 27 8.66 -2.47 -0.70
C SER A 27 9.92 -1.75 -0.20
N GLN A 28 10.42 -2.11 0.98
CA GLN A 28 11.68 -1.57 1.51
C GLN A 28 12.88 -1.93 0.61
N GLU A 29 12.95 -3.17 0.12
CA GLU A 29 14.01 -3.61 -0.81
C GLU A 29 13.97 -2.86 -2.14
N ILE A 30 12.78 -2.65 -2.70
CA ILE A 30 12.59 -2.04 -4.02
C ILE A 30 12.75 -0.53 -3.99
N LEU A 31 12.16 0.13 -2.98
CA LEU A 31 12.02 1.58 -2.94
C LEU A 31 13.13 2.26 -2.12
N GLY A 32 13.79 1.55 -1.20
CA GLY A 32 14.84 2.09 -0.35
C GLY A 32 14.39 3.37 0.38
N GLU A 33 15.19 4.43 0.27
CA GLU A 33 14.90 5.74 0.88
C GLU A 33 13.68 6.45 0.27
N ASN A 34 13.20 6.00 -0.89
CA ASN A 34 11.97 6.55 -1.46
C ASN A 34 10.73 6.08 -0.68
N LEU A 35 10.78 4.98 0.07
CA LEU A 35 9.68 4.56 0.94
C LEU A 35 9.71 5.35 2.24
N LEU A 36 8.70 6.19 2.45
CA LEU A 36 8.56 6.95 3.70
C LEU A 36 7.68 6.23 4.71
N ALA A 37 6.59 5.61 4.26
CA ALA A 37 5.67 4.90 5.13
C ALA A 37 4.77 3.94 4.36
N LEU A 38 4.21 2.97 5.10
CA LEU A 38 3.09 2.14 4.68
C LEU A 38 2.00 2.27 5.75
N TYR A 39 0.81 2.67 5.32
CA TYR A 39 -0.38 2.76 6.17
C TYR A 39 -1.40 1.71 5.77
N LEU A 40 -2.03 1.09 6.76
CA LEU A 40 -3.26 0.31 6.57
C LEU A 40 -4.45 1.21 6.85
N HIS A 41 -5.50 1.12 6.05
CA HIS A 41 -6.73 1.88 6.25
C HIS A 41 -7.98 1.04 5.98
N GLY A 42 -9.11 1.69 5.71
CA GLY A 42 -10.36 1.03 5.36
C GLY A 42 -10.86 0.12 6.48
N SER A 43 -11.40 -1.03 6.11
CA SER A 43 -12.07 -1.94 7.07
C SER A 43 -11.12 -2.49 8.16
N LEU A 44 -9.81 -2.55 7.90
CA LEU A 44 -8.81 -2.91 8.91
C LEU A 44 -8.65 -1.84 10.00
N ALA A 45 -8.76 -0.56 9.63
CA ALA A 45 -8.65 0.55 10.57
C ALA A 45 -9.96 0.80 11.34
N THR A 46 -11.12 0.53 10.72
CA THR A 46 -12.43 0.69 11.37
C THR A 46 -12.83 -0.50 12.26
N GLY A 47 -12.12 -1.63 12.14
CA GLY A 47 -12.44 -2.87 12.87
C GLY A 47 -13.54 -3.72 12.22
N GLU A 48 -13.98 -3.35 11.01
CA GLU A 48 -15.03 -4.04 10.25
C GLU A 48 -14.47 -5.05 9.24
N PHE A 49 -13.16 -5.30 9.25
CA PHE A 49 -12.53 -6.25 8.35
C PHE A 49 -13.10 -7.67 8.53
N ASN A 50 -13.51 -8.26 7.42
CA ASN A 50 -14.04 -9.61 7.38
C ASN A 50 -13.30 -10.44 6.34
N GLN A 51 -12.34 -11.24 6.81
CA GLN A 51 -11.53 -12.11 5.96
C GLN A 51 -12.37 -13.15 5.21
N GLU A 52 -13.47 -13.64 5.82
CA GLU A 52 -14.34 -14.67 5.23
C GLU A 52 -15.27 -14.11 4.15
N ASN A 53 -15.76 -12.88 4.34
CA ASN A 53 -16.65 -12.19 3.41
C ASN A 53 -15.91 -11.36 2.35
N GLY A 54 -14.58 -11.51 2.28
CA GLY A 54 -13.78 -10.97 1.19
C GLY A 54 -13.50 -9.49 1.28
N SER A 55 -13.41 -8.92 2.49
CA SER A 55 -12.85 -7.57 2.67
C SER A 55 -11.47 -7.45 2.01
N ASP A 56 -11.22 -6.29 1.41
CA ASP A 56 -9.92 -5.96 0.85
C ASP A 56 -8.98 -5.45 1.96
N ILE A 57 -7.69 -5.64 1.73
CA ILE A 57 -6.58 -5.18 2.56
C ILE A 57 -6.15 -3.85 1.97
N ASP A 58 -6.77 -2.78 2.48
CA ASP A 58 -6.54 -1.42 2.04
C ASP A 58 -5.22 -0.85 2.59
N PHE A 59 -4.34 -0.36 1.71
CA PHE A 59 -3.09 0.26 2.11
C PHE A 59 -2.68 1.47 1.26
N ILE A 60 -1.83 2.31 1.81
CA ILE A 60 -1.15 3.38 1.08
C ILE A 60 0.34 3.34 1.38
N ILE A 61 1.15 3.36 0.33
CA ILE A 61 2.60 3.54 0.37
C ILE A 61 2.91 5.01 0.07
N VAL A 62 3.45 5.72 1.05
CA VAL A 62 3.90 7.11 0.90
C VAL A 62 5.33 7.12 0.43
N LEU A 63 5.58 7.86 -0.65
CA LEU A 63 6.85 7.98 -1.32
C LEU A 63 7.45 9.38 -1.15
N ASN A 64 8.78 9.47 -1.22
CA ASN A 64 9.43 10.77 -1.29
C ASN A 64 9.18 11.45 -2.65
N THR A 65 9.23 10.68 -3.75
CA THR A 65 8.98 11.14 -5.13
C THR A 65 8.28 10.06 -5.95
N GLU A 66 7.85 10.42 -7.17
CA GLU A 66 7.36 9.48 -8.19
C GLU A 66 8.37 8.35 -8.45
N VAL A 67 7.86 7.16 -8.79
CA VAL A 67 8.68 6.00 -9.14
C VAL A 67 9.02 5.98 -10.63
N SER A 68 10.15 5.37 -10.98
CA SER A 68 10.53 5.12 -12.37
C SER A 68 9.80 3.91 -12.97
N ASP A 69 9.76 3.81 -14.30
CA ASP A 69 9.22 2.63 -15.00
C ASP A 69 9.93 1.32 -14.59
N GLU A 70 11.24 1.36 -14.36
CA GLU A 70 11.99 0.21 -13.84
C GLU A 70 11.49 -0.23 -12.46
N THR A 71 11.17 0.74 -11.60
CA THR A 71 10.63 0.47 -10.26
C THR A 71 9.22 -0.11 -10.34
N ILE A 72 8.41 0.37 -11.30
CA ILE A 72 7.06 -0.17 -11.56
C ILE A 72 7.12 -1.64 -11.93
N GLU A 73 8.08 -2.05 -12.76
CA GLU A 73 8.25 -3.47 -13.11
C GLU A 73 8.73 -4.32 -11.92
N LYS A 74 9.60 -3.79 -11.06
CA LYS A 74 9.96 -4.46 -9.79
C LYS A 74 8.76 -4.61 -8.85
N ILE A 75 7.86 -3.62 -8.78
CA ILE A 75 6.61 -3.73 -8.02
C ILE A 75 5.71 -4.83 -8.62
N ARG A 76 5.68 -4.97 -9.95
CA ARG A 76 4.93 -6.03 -10.63
C ARG A 76 5.49 -7.42 -10.32
N GLU A 77 6.82 -7.56 -10.29
CA GLU A 77 7.48 -8.80 -9.88
C GLU A 77 7.17 -9.16 -8.43
N MET A 78 7.21 -8.18 -7.52
CA MET A 78 6.81 -8.34 -6.12
C MET A 78 5.36 -8.83 -5.98
N LEU A 79 4.42 -8.36 -6.79
CA LEU A 79 3.05 -8.89 -6.80
C LEU A 79 3.01 -10.38 -7.13
N GLY A 80 3.88 -10.84 -8.03
CA GLY A 80 4.05 -12.26 -8.34
C GLY A 80 4.50 -13.06 -7.13
N GLU A 81 5.46 -12.54 -6.35
CA GLU A 81 5.93 -13.17 -5.11
C GLU A 81 4.82 -13.20 -4.03
N LEU A 82 4.09 -12.10 -3.86
CA LEU A 82 2.94 -12.03 -2.94
C LEU A 82 1.85 -13.02 -3.31
N ALA A 83 1.60 -13.20 -4.62
CA ALA A 83 0.65 -14.18 -5.12
C ALA A 83 1.12 -15.63 -4.92
N GLN A 84 2.42 -15.92 -5.00
CA GLN A 84 2.96 -17.23 -4.65
C GLN A 84 2.86 -17.51 -3.14
N HIS A 85 3.09 -16.49 -2.31
CA HIS A 85 3.01 -16.60 -0.85
C HIS A 85 1.58 -16.83 -0.35
N ASN A 86 0.61 -16.04 -0.84
CA ASN A 86 -0.80 -16.22 -0.51
C ASN A 86 -1.70 -15.83 -1.70
N PRO A 87 -2.08 -16.79 -2.57
CA PRO A 87 -2.84 -16.52 -3.78
C PRO A 87 -4.23 -15.92 -3.57
N LYS A 88 -4.83 -16.13 -2.38
CA LYS A 88 -6.16 -15.61 -2.06
C LYS A 88 -6.08 -14.17 -1.57
N LEU A 89 -5.24 -13.90 -0.57
CA LEU A 89 -5.10 -12.56 0.00
C LEU A 89 -4.35 -11.60 -0.94
N SER A 90 -3.48 -12.08 -1.82
CA SER A 90 -2.82 -11.21 -2.80
C SER A 90 -3.81 -10.51 -3.74
N LYS A 91 -4.93 -11.18 -4.04
CA LYS A 91 -6.03 -10.62 -4.84
C LYS A 91 -6.90 -9.63 -4.07
N LYS A 92 -6.74 -9.59 -2.74
CA LYS A 92 -7.43 -8.68 -1.82
C LYS A 92 -6.58 -7.47 -1.47
N LEU A 93 -5.34 -7.40 -1.93
CA LEU A 93 -4.54 -6.19 -1.79
C LEU A 93 -5.14 -5.09 -2.64
N GLU A 94 -5.46 -3.97 -2.01
CA GLU A 94 -5.91 -2.75 -2.67
C GLU A 94 -5.13 -1.57 -2.11
N GLY A 95 -4.40 -0.85 -2.97
CA GLY A 95 -3.58 0.22 -2.45
C GLY A 95 -2.77 1.00 -3.45
N SER A 96 -2.30 2.16 -3.00
CA SER A 96 -1.69 3.16 -3.86
C SER A 96 -0.29 3.57 -3.43
N TYR A 97 0.54 3.94 -4.40
CA TYR A 97 1.88 4.49 -4.21
C TYR A 97 1.85 5.99 -4.49
N VAL A 98 2.08 6.81 -3.46
CA VAL A 98 1.72 8.23 -3.47
C VAL A 98 2.92 9.09 -3.08
N PRO A 99 3.41 9.97 -3.97
CA PRO A 99 4.40 10.98 -3.59
C PRO A 99 3.84 11.90 -2.51
N LYS A 100 4.60 12.13 -1.43
CA LYS A 100 4.19 12.99 -0.31
C LYS A 100 3.79 14.40 -0.73
N ASP A 101 4.36 14.91 -1.82
CA ASP A 101 4.09 16.25 -2.29
C ASP A 101 2.69 16.38 -2.90
N TRP A 102 2.09 15.27 -3.35
CA TRP A 102 0.72 15.28 -3.83
C TRP A 102 -0.24 15.51 -2.66
N LEU A 103 0.06 14.95 -1.48
CA LEU A 103 -0.76 15.06 -0.26
C LEU A 103 -0.88 16.49 0.29
N LYS A 104 -0.07 17.43 -0.22
CA LYS A 104 -0.14 18.88 0.12
C LYS A 104 -1.27 19.62 -0.61
N SER A 105 -1.90 18.98 -1.58
CA SER A 105 -2.94 19.56 -2.42
C SER A 105 -4.31 18.98 -2.07
N ASN A 106 -5.33 19.84 -2.04
CA ASN A 106 -6.72 19.39 -1.94
C ASN A 106 -7.25 18.81 -3.26
N GLU A 107 -6.61 19.14 -4.39
CA GLU A 107 -6.94 18.62 -5.71
C GLU A 107 -6.05 17.41 -6.06
N PRO A 108 -6.60 16.37 -6.69
CA PRO A 108 -5.83 15.20 -7.11
C PRO A 108 -4.81 15.57 -8.18
N SER A 109 -3.67 14.86 -8.19
CA SER A 109 -2.73 14.96 -9.31
C SER A 109 -3.31 14.29 -10.56
N GLU A 110 -3.16 14.95 -11.71
CA GLU A 110 -3.45 14.35 -13.04
C GLU A 110 -2.40 13.30 -13.46
N LYS A 111 -1.28 13.21 -12.73
CA LYS A 111 -0.23 12.23 -13.01
C LYS A 111 -0.67 10.84 -12.59
N VAL A 112 -0.23 9.84 -13.37
CA VAL A 112 -0.49 8.43 -13.05
C VAL A 112 0.37 7.96 -11.88
N ARG A 113 -0.17 7.03 -11.10
CA ARG A 113 0.53 6.37 -10.01
C ARG A 113 0.33 4.85 -10.09
N PRO A 114 1.26 4.07 -9.51
CA PRO A 114 1.02 2.65 -9.29
C PRO A 114 -0.16 2.43 -8.33
N TYR A 115 -1.10 1.60 -8.78
CA TYR A 115 -2.29 1.21 -8.04
C TYR A 115 -2.47 -0.30 -8.11
N ILE A 116 -2.50 -0.95 -6.95
CA ILE A 116 -2.74 -2.39 -6.81
C ILE A 116 -4.23 -2.59 -6.54
N ASN A 117 -4.87 -3.48 -7.30
CA ASN A 117 -6.21 -3.98 -7.02
C ASN A 117 -6.37 -5.36 -7.71
N GLY A 118 -7.09 -6.29 -7.09
CA GLY A 118 -7.51 -7.53 -7.74
C GLY A 118 -6.35 -8.47 -8.09
N GLY A 119 -5.18 -8.26 -7.47
CA GLY A 119 -3.94 -8.99 -7.75
C GLY A 119 -3.14 -8.46 -8.94
N GLY A 120 -3.50 -7.30 -9.50
CA GLY A 120 -2.78 -6.65 -10.60
C GLY A 120 -2.21 -5.28 -10.22
N LEU A 121 -1.26 -4.79 -11.02
CA LEU A 121 -0.72 -3.44 -10.95
C LEU A 121 -1.21 -2.62 -12.13
N ASN A 122 -1.91 -1.52 -11.84
CA ASN A 122 -2.42 -0.56 -12.80
C ASN A 122 -1.74 0.80 -12.62
N LEU A 123 -1.79 1.64 -13.66
CA LEU A 123 -1.31 3.02 -13.62
C LEU A 123 -2.47 3.97 -13.88
N TYR A 124 -2.93 4.65 -12.82
CA TYR A 124 -4.08 5.56 -12.89
C TYR A 124 -3.78 6.90 -12.23
N PRO A 125 -4.32 8.01 -12.76
CA PRO A 125 -4.39 9.25 -12.00
C PRO A 125 -5.36 9.10 -10.83
N TYR A 126 -5.27 10.00 -9.85
CA TYR A 126 -6.25 10.03 -8.78
C TYR A 126 -7.60 10.52 -9.29
N GLY A 127 -8.67 9.79 -8.97
CA GLY A 127 -10.05 10.22 -9.17
C GLY A 127 -10.70 10.71 -7.87
N TYR A 128 -11.98 10.40 -7.71
CA TYR A 128 -12.75 10.78 -6.53
C TYR A 128 -12.23 10.16 -5.22
N GLU A 129 -11.46 9.08 -5.29
CA GLU A 129 -10.85 8.43 -4.14
C GLU A 129 -9.84 9.33 -3.40
N TRP A 130 -9.34 10.37 -4.06
CA TRP A 130 -8.46 11.38 -3.44
C TRP A 130 -9.08 12.04 -2.21
N VAL A 131 -10.38 12.35 -2.29
CA VAL A 131 -11.12 13.03 -1.21
C VAL A 131 -11.12 12.20 0.07
N CYS A 132 -11.14 10.86 -0.05
CA CYS A 132 -11.12 9.95 1.09
C CYS A 132 -9.71 9.70 1.64
N GLN A 133 -8.67 9.85 0.81
CA GLN A 133 -7.29 9.51 1.21
C GLN A 133 -6.54 10.69 1.85
N VAL A 134 -6.78 11.93 1.42
CA VAL A 134 -6.07 13.12 1.96
C VAL A 134 -6.24 13.31 3.47
N PRO A 135 -7.44 13.14 4.08
CA PRO A 135 -7.61 13.33 5.53
C PRO A 135 -6.75 12.38 6.38
N ILE A 136 -6.43 11.18 5.88
CA ILE A 136 -5.57 10.19 6.58
C ILE A 136 -4.16 10.76 6.84
N PHE A 137 -3.67 11.61 5.94
CA PHE A 137 -2.30 12.14 5.96
C PHE A 137 -2.16 13.47 6.68
N LEU A 138 -3.21 14.31 6.67
CA LEU A 138 -3.16 15.63 7.28
C LEU A 138 -2.94 15.58 8.80
N ASP A 139 -3.40 14.52 9.47
CA ASP A 139 -3.21 14.36 10.93
C ASP A 139 -1.83 13.80 11.33
N ASN A 140 -1.02 13.32 10.38
CA ASN A 140 0.22 12.58 10.66
C ASN A 140 1.49 13.15 10.01
N PHE A 141 1.37 14.06 9.03
CA PHE A 141 2.52 14.58 8.26
C PHE A 141 2.63 16.12 8.18
N PHE A 142 1.70 16.85 8.82
CA PHE A 142 1.75 18.31 8.92
C PHE A 142 1.59 18.79 10.36
#